data_AF-A0A0J6GEF4-F1
#
_entry.id   AF-A0A0J6GEF4-F1
#
_cell.length_a   1.000
_cell.length_b   1.000
_cell.length_c   1.000
_cell.angle_alpha   90.00
_cell.angle_beta   90.00
_cell.angle_gamma   90.00
#
_symmetry.space_group_name_H-M   'P 1'
#
loop_
_entity.id
_entity.type
_entity.pdbx_description
1 polymer ?
#
loop_
_entity_poly.entity_id
_entity_poly.type
_entity_poly.pdbx_seq_one_letter_code
_entity_poly.pdbx_strand_id
1 'polypeptide(L)'
;MNESREQQMLAGQSSIAQKVFGHVPIQARWSARDIHGAVLAANASGASAYAVRRALGELKDAGLIREPIGGKFQRDVATPKPKKETSMPQAAKQTVVSIKKPEGALDVLAALSGEVVSLSDEFSKRMKVLASRIEEVALSVESERESNAEAITKAKRLQEALREFA
;
A
#
# COMPACT_ATOMS: atom_id res chain seq x y z
N MET A 1 -10.52 -25.20 5.06
CA MET A 1 -11.82 -24.66 4.64
C MET A 1 -12.38 -25.59 3.57
N ASN A 2 -13.69 -25.84 3.55
CA ASN A 2 -14.31 -26.57 2.43
C ASN A 2 -14.66 -25.54 1.34
N GLU A 3 -14.46 -25.90 0.07
CA GLU A 3 -14.67 -25.00 -1.10
C GLU A 3 -16.06 -24.38 -1.11
N SER A 4 -17.10 -25.13 -0.76
CA SER A 4 -18.48 -24.63 -0.69
C SER A 4 -18.68 -23.55 0.39
N ARG A 5 -17.94 -23.63 1.50
CA ARG A 5 -18.00 -22.63 2.57
C ARG A 5 -17.25 -21.36 2.18
N GLU A 6 -16.13 -21.51 1.48
CA GLU A 6 -15.36 -20.41 0.92
C GLU A 6 -16.17 -19.64 -0.12
N GLN A 7 -16.86 -20.34 -1.02
CA GLN A 7 -17.75 -19.72 -2.01
C GLN A 7 -18.93 -18.98 -1.36
N GLN A 8 -19.55 -19.53 -0.32
CA GLN A 8 -20.61 -18.84 0.43
C GLN A 8 -20.09 -17.58 1.13
N MET A 9 -18.91 -17.66 1.74
CA MET A 9 -18.28 -16.50 2.39
C MET A 9 -17.86 -15.45 1.36
N LEU A 10 -17.36 -15.86 0.20
CA LEU A 10 -17.00 -14.96 -0.90
C LEU A 10 -18.24 -14.30 -1.51
N ALA A 11 -19.35 -15.02 -1.65
CA ALA A 11 -20.62 -14.48 -2.14
C ALA A 11 -21.20 -13.37 -1.24
N GLY A 12 -20.91 -13.42 0.06
CA GLY A 12 -21.29 -12.38 1.03
C GLY A 12 -20.41 -11.11 1.00
N GLN A 13 -19.34 -11.09 0.20
CA GLN A 13 -18.40 -9.96 0.14
C GLN A 13 -18.75 -8.93 -0.94
N SER A 14 -18.08 -7.78 -0.88
CA SER A 14 -18.19 -6.74 -1.91
C SER A 14 -17.76 -7.27 -3.29
N SER A 15 -18.36 -6.73 -4.36
CA SER A 15 -18.05 -7.14 -5.74
C SER A 15 -16.57 -6.94 -6.12
N ILE A 16 -15.92 -5.94 -5.52
CA ILE A 16 -14.48 -5.70 -5.67
C ILE A 16 -13.68 -6.80 -4.95
N ALA A 17 -14.05 -7.16 -3.71
CA ALA A 17 -13.40 -8.24 -2.97
C ALA A 17 -13.51 -9.60 -3.67
N GLN A 18 -14.67 -9.92 -4.24
CA GLN A 18 -14.87 -11.14 -5.02
C GLN A 18 -13.89 -11.24 -6.21
N LYS A 19 -13.73 -10.13 -6.94
CA LYS A 19 -12.80 -10.04 -8.08
C LYS A 19 -11.34 -10.10 -7.65
N VAL A 20 -10.98 -9.39 -6.58
CA VAL A 20 -9.61 -9.35 -6.04
C VAL A 20 -9.18 -10.73 -5.53
N PHE A 21 -10.09 -11.47 -4.90
CA PHE A 21 -9.80 -12.79 -4.33
C PHE A 21 -9.16 -13.76 -5.33
N GLY A 22 -9.64 -13.79 -6.58
CA GLY A 22 -9.10 -14.65 -7.63
C GLY A 22 -7.63 -14.38 -7.97
N HIS A 23 -7.16 -13.15 -7.74
CA HIS A 23 -5.80 -12.70 -8.07
C HIS A 23 -4.84 -12.71 -6.89
N VAL A 24 -5.30 -13.04 -5.68
CA VAL A 24 -4.40 -13.25 -4.55
C VAL A 24 -3.67 -14.58 -4.73
N PRO A 25 -2.33 -14.65 -4.64
CA PRO A 25 -1.60 -15.91 -4.80
C PRO A 25 -1.90 -16.91 -3.68
N ILE A 26 -1.86 -18.21 -4.00
CA ILE A 26 -2.10 -19.30 -3.05
C ILE A 26 -0.81 -19.67 -2.28
N GLN A 27 0.33 -19.71 -2.97
CA GLN A 27 1.60 -20.12 -2.36
C GLN A 27 2.55 -18.94 -2.09
N ALA A 28 2.50 -17.90 -2.92
CA ALA A 28 3.33 -16.72 -2.78
C ALA A 28 2.68 -15.66 -1.89
N ARG A 29 3.49 -14.76 -1.34
CA ARG A 29 3.03 -13.62 -0.53
C ARG A 29 3.18 -12.35 -1.35
N TRP A 30 2.08 -11.71 -1.72
CA TRP A 30 2.10 -10.53 -2.57
C TRP A 30 1.69 -9.29 -1.81
N SER A 31 2.28 -8.14 -2.17
CA SER A 31 1.83 -6.88 -1.61
C SER A 31 0.49 -6.46 -2.20
N ALA A 32 -0.22 -5.55 -1.51
CA ALA A 32 -1.44 -4.95 -2.06
C ALA A 32 -1.22 -4.29 -3.43
N ARG A 33 -0.02 -3.74 -3.69
CA ARG A 33 0.35 -3.14 -4.98
C ARG A 33 0.48 -4.20 -6.08
N ASP A 34 1.11 -5.33 -5.78
CA ASP A 34 1.30 -6.40 -6.76
C ASP A 34 -0.04 -7.04 -7.14
N ILE A 35 -0.93 -7.24 -6.15
CA ILE A 35 -2.29 -7.73 -6.36
C ILE A 35 -3.10 -6.73 -7.19
N HIS A 36 -3.00 -5.42 -6.88
CA HIS A 36 -3.67 -4.38 -7.67
C HIS A 36 -3.19 -4.36 -9.13
N GLY A 37 -1.88 -4.46 -9.36
CA GLY A 37 -1.31 -4.57 -10.71
C GLY A 37 -1.81 -5.80 -11.46
N ALA A 38 -1.91 -6.95 -10.79
CA ALA A 38 -2.44 -8.18 -11.39
C ALA A 38 -3.94 -8.08 -11.72
N VAL A 39 -4.74 -7.45 -10.85
CA VAL A 39 -6.18 -7.20 -11.09
C VAL A 39 -6.39 -6.27 -12.29
N LEU A 40 -5.57 -5.22 -12.41
CA LEU A 40 -5.60 -4.31 -13.56
C LEU A 40 -5.14 -4.98 -14.84
N ALA A 41 -4.03 -5.73 -14.80
CA ALA A 41 -3.51 -6.44 -15.96
C ALA A 41 -4.49 -7.50 -16.49
N ALA A 42 -5.26 -8.13 -15.60
CA ALA A 42 -6.32 -9.07 -15.96
C ALA A 42 -7.64 -8.40 -16.38
N ASN A 43 -7.72 -7.06 -16.35
CA ASN A 43 -8.93 -6.27 -16.56
C ASN A 43 -10.13 -6.74 -15.70
N ALA A 44 -9.86 -7.33 -14.54
CA ALA A 44 -10.89 -7.90 -13.68
C ALA A 44 -11.67 -6.81 -12.92
N SER A 45 -11.01 -5.70 -12.61
CA SER A 45 -11.61 -4.53 -11.97
C SER A 45 -10.82 -3.26 -12.26
N GLY A 46 -11.52 -2.17 -12.60
CA GLY A 46 -10.96 -0.81 -12.68
C GLY A 46 -10.88 -0.10 -11.32
N ALA A 47 -11.00 -0.83 -10.21
CA ALA A 47 -10.99 -0.27 -8.88
C ALA A 47 -9.65 0.41 -8.54
N SER A 48 -9.72 1.51 -7.78
CA SER A 48 -8.53 2.23 -7.33
C SER A 48 -7.69 1.37 -6.37
N ALA A 49 -6.39 1.69 -6.25
CA ALA A 49 -5.49 1.00 -5.32
C ALA A 49 -6.00 1.05 -3.86
N TYR A 50 -6.72 2.11 -3.48
CA TYR A 50 -7.36 2.24 -2.17
C TYR A 50 -8.51 1.23 -2.01
N ALA A 51 -9.38 1.12 -3.02
CA ALA A 51 -10.50 0.18 -3.00
C ALA A 51 -10.03 -1.27 -2.95
N VAL A 52 -8.95 -1.63 -3.68
CA VAL A 52 -8.34 -2.96 -3.59
C VAL A 52 -7.76 -3.23 -2.21
N ARG A 53 -7.10 -2.24 -1.59
CA ARG A 53 -6.55 -2.40 -0.23
C ARG A 53 -7.66 -2.61 0.81
N ARG A 54 -8.75 -1.85 0.71
CA ARG A 54 -9.95 -2.04 1.54
C ARG A 54 -10.54 -3.43 1.35
N ALA A 55 -10.69 -3.88 0.11
CA ALA A 55 -11.19 -5.21 -0.21
C ALA A 55 -10.30 -6.35 0.32
N LEU A 56 -8.97 -6.17 0.32
CA LEU A 56 -8.04 -7.11 0.95
C LEU A 56 -8.22 -7.16 2.48
N GLY A 57 -8.56 -6.03 3.12
CA GLY A 57 -8.95 -5.99 4.53
C GLY A 57 -10.24 -6.79 4.78
N GLU A 58 -11.29 -6.54 3.99
CA GLU A 58 -12.58 -7.26 4.08
C GLU A 58 -12.41 -8.79 3.91
N LEU A 59 -11.57 -9.22 2.96
CA LEU A 59 -11.26 -10.63 2.73
C LEU A 59 -10.46 -11.25 3.89
N LYS A 60 -9.55 -10.48 4.50
CA LYS A 60 -8.76 -10.91 5.65
C LYS A 60 -9.64 -11.05 6.89
N ASP A 61 -10.50 -10.07 7.16
CA ASP A 61 -11.39 -10.06 8.31
C ASP A 61 -12.41 -11.21 8.25
N ALA A 62 -12.85 -11.55 7.04
CA ALA A 62 -13.66 -12.76 6.82
C ALA A 62 -12.87 -14.07 6.84
N GLY A 63 -11.54 -14.04 6.97
CA GLY A 63 -10.70 -15.24 7.01
C GLY A 63 -10.61 -15.99 5.68
N LEU A 64 -10.88 -15.33 4.56
CA LEU A 64 -10.71 -15.88 3.20
C LEU A 64 -9.25 -15.82 2.76
N ILE A 65 -8.51 -14.81 3.21
CA ILE A 65 -7.07 -14.65 2.96
C ILE A 65 -6.32 -14.41 4.27
N ARG A 66 -5.01 -14.69 4.26
CA ARG A 66 -4.12 -14.40 5.38
C ARG A 66 -3.16 -13.28 5.05
N GLU A 67 -2.67 -12.62 6.09
CA GLU A 67 -1.58 -11.64 6.02
C GLU A 67 -0.43 -12.12 6.91
N PRO A 68 0.44 -13.04 6.43
CA PRO A 68 1.51 -13.60 7.25
C PRO A 68 2.58 -12.58 7.64
N ILE A 69 2.74 -11.54 6.83
CA ILE A 69 3.67 -10.42 7.04
C ILE A 69 2.87 -9.15 6.75
N GLY A 70 3.01 -8.13 7.59
CA GLY A 70 2.35 -6.84 7.39
C GLY A 70 2.50 -6.33 5.95
N GLY A 71 1.37 -6.08 5.30
CA GLY A 71 1.25 -5.64 3.92
C GLY A 71 1.37 -6.73 2.84
N LYS A 72 1.52 -8.01 3.20
CA LYS A 72 1.62 -9.13 2.24
C LYS A 72 0.53 -10.18 2.44
N PHE A 73 -0.23 -10.45 1.39
CA PHE A 73 -1.42 -11.29 1.40
C PHE A 73 -1.19 -12.61 0.68
N GLN A 74 -1.87 -13.64 1.15
CA GLN A 74 -1.82 -15.00 0.61
C GLN A 74 -3.16 -15.71 0.85
N ARG A 75 -3.62 -16.50 -0.13
CA ARG A 75 -4.77 -17.41 0.03
C ARG A 75 -4.34 -18.73 0.68
N ASP A 76 -5.21 -19.32 1.47
CA ASP A 76 -5.04 -20.72 1.85
C ASP A 76 -5.47 -21.64 0.73
N VAL A 77 -4.75 -22.75 0.58
CA VAL A 77 -5.26 -23.89 -0.20
C VAL A 77 -6.46 -24.45 0.58
N ALA A 78 -7.65 -24.40 -0.01
CA ALA A 78 -8.74 -25.31 0.38
C ALA A 78 -8.34 -26.73 -0.03
N THR A 79 -7.41 -27.35 0.68
CA THR A 79 -7.18 -28.79 0.53
C THR A 79 -8.43 -29.51 1.03
N PRO A 80 -9.12 -30.31 0.19
CA PRO A 80 -10.05 -31.30 0.72
C PRO A 80 -9.21 -32.26 1.57
N LYS A 81 -9.44 -32.30 2.88
CA LYS A 81 -8.85 -33.35 3.73
C LYS A 81 -9.38 -34.71 3.24
N PRO A 82 -8.55 -35.67 2.82
CA PRO A 82 -8.94 -37.06 3.02
C PRO A 82 -8.92 -37.32 4.54
N LYS A 83 -10.02 -37.86 5.06
CA LYS A 83 -10.13 -38.32 6.45
C LYS A 83 -9.38 -39.65 6.62
N LYS A 84 -8.92 -39.86 7.87
CA LYS A 84 -8.29 -41.05 8.49
C LYS A 84 -6.77 -41.13 8.29
N GLU A 85 -5.94 -41.44 9.30
CA GLU A 85 -6.17 -42.25 10.50
C GLU A 85 -5.15 -41.90 11.60
N THR A 86 -5.49 -42.25 12.84
CA THR A 86 -4.69 -42.13 14.07
C THR A 86 -3.32 -42.82 14.01
N SER A 87 -2.26 -42.11 14.44
CA SER A 87 -1.21 -42.66 15.34
C SER A 87 -0.34 -41.52 15.91
N MET A 88 -0.20 -41.48 17.24
CA MET A 88 0.78 -40.68 18.00
C MET A 88 2.17 -41.39 17.96
N PRO A 89 3.24 -40.86 18.59
CA PRO A 89 3.78 -39.49 18.56
C PRO A 89 5.29 -39.52 18.23
N GLN A 90 5.84 -38.49 17.58
CA GLN A 90 7.28 -38.24 17.69
C GLN A 90 7.57 -36.76 17.82
N ALA A 91 8.18 -36.45 18.96
CA ALA A 91 8.63 -35.16 19.41
C ALA A 91 9.79 -34.61 18.57
N ALA A 92 10.04 -33.31 18.78
CA ALA A 92 11.20 -32.47 18.41
C ALA A 92 10.88 -31.49 17.24
N LYS A 93 10.86 -30.16 17.39
CA LYS A 93 11.18 -29.26 18.50
C LYS A 93 10.20 -28.10 18.39
N GLN A 94 9.29 -28.01 19.36
CA GLN A 94 8.60 -26.78 19.68
C GLN A 94 9.62 -25.84 20.33
N THR A 95 10.28 -24.99 19.55
CA THR A 95 10.75 -23.70 20.08
C THR A 95 9.50 -22.82 20.21
N VAL A 96 8.68 -23.16 21.20
CA VAL A 96 7.69 -22.25 21.77
C VAL A 96 8.53 -21.15 22.38
N VAL A 97 8.77 -20.09 21.62
CA VAL A 97 9.06 -18.80 22.25
C VAL A 97 7.85 -18.55 23.12
N SER A 98 8.07 -18.74 24.42
CA SER A 98 7.16 -18.41 25.48
C SER A 98 6.56 -17.04 25.17
N ILE A 99 5.32 -17.02 24.68
CA ILE A 99 4.51 -15.81 24.70
C ILE A 99 4.24 -15.60 26.17
N LYS A 100 5.13 -14.84 26.81
CA LYS A 100 4.90 -14.31 28.15
C LYS A 100 3.50 -13.70 28.13
N LYS A 101 2.67 -14.11 29.09
CA LYS A 101 1.42 -13.41 29.46
C LYS A 101 1.71 -11.91 29.62
N PRO A 102 0.69 -11.06 29.40
CA PRO A 102 0.83 -9.74 28.82
C PRO A 102 1.59 -8.80 29.76
N GLU A 103 2.55 -8.04 29.21
CA GLU A 103 2.75 -6.65 29.65
C GLU A 103 1.39 -5.97 29.56
N GLY A 104 1.02 -5.18 30.58
CA GLY A 104 -0.36 -4.76 30.79
C GLY A 104 -0.96 -4.19 29.51
N ALA A 105 -2.25 -4.43 29.24
CA ALA A 105 -2.90 -3.89 28.03
C ALA A 105 -2.67 -2.36 27.87
N LEU A 106 -2.48 -1.66 28.98
CA LEU A 106 -2.08 -0.26 29.06
C LEU A 106 -0.66 0.03 28.55
N ASP A 107 0.31 -0.85 28.80
CA ASP A 107 1.70 -0.72 28.30
C ASP A 107 1.73 -0.89 26.77
N VAL A 108 0.96 -1.84 26.23
CA VAL A 108 0.80 -2.03 24.78
C VAL A 108 0.10 -0.82 24.14
N LEU A 109 -0.95 -0.30 24.78
CA LEU A 109 -1.64 0.92 24.35
C LEU A 109 -0.70 2.15 24.38
N ALA A 110 0.17 2.25 25.39
CA ALA A 110 1.16 3.32 25.50
C ALA A 110 2.21 3.21 24.39
N ALA A 111 2.70 2.01 24.10
CA ALA A 111 3.62 1.76 22.99
C ALA A 111 3.01 2.13 21.63
N LEU A 112 1.77 1.68 21.35
CA LEU A 112 1.04 2.03 20.12
C LEU A 112 0.80 3.54 20.00
N SER A 113 0.47 4.20 21.11
CA SER A 113 0.33 5.66 21.14
C SER A 113 1.65 6.37 20.82
N GLY A 114 2.77 5.86 21.36
CA GLY A 114 4.11 6.35 21.04
C GLY A 114 4.48 6.17 19.56
N GLU A 115 4.14 5.03 18.97
CA GLU A 115 4.34 4.78 17.53
C GLU A 115 3.56 5.77 16.66
N VAL A 116 2.30 6.06 17.00
CA VAL A 116 1.47 7.04 16.28
C VAL A 116 2.05 8.45 16.37
N VAL A 117 2.51 8.85 17.56
CA VAL A 117 3.15 10.16 17.76
C VAL A 117 4.43 10.26 16.94
N SER A 118 5.30 9.24 17.00
CA SER A 118 6.54 9.20 16.24
C SER A 118 6.30 9.28 14.72
N LEU A 119 5.29 8.55 14.22
CA LEU A 119 4.91 8.60 12.82
C LEU A 119 4.40 9.99 12.41
N SER A 120 3.60 10.62 13.27
CA SER A 120 3.08 11.97 13.06
C SER A 120 4.21 13.01 12.99
N ASP A 121 5.20 12.90 13.87
CA ASP A 121 6.38 13.78 13.86
C ASP A 121 7.20 13.62 12.59
N GLU A 122 7.46 12.38 12.16
CA GLU A 122 8.19 12.10 10.93
C GLU A 122 7.44 12.62 9.70
N PHE A 123 6.12 12.43 9.65
CA PHE A 123 5.29 12.95 8.58
C PHE A 123 5.30 14.48 8.55
N SER A 124 5.19 15.13 9.71
CA SER A 124 5.26 16.59 9.86
C SER A 124 6.60 17.14 9.38
N LYS A 125 7.72 16.48 9.73
CA LYS A 125 9.05 16.85 9.23
C LYS A 125 9.13 16.75 7.71
N ARG A 126 8.67 15.63 7.12
CA ARG A 126 8.65 15.45 5.67
C ARG A 126 7.80 16.50 4.96
N MET A 127 6.64 16.83 5.54
CA MET A 127 5.74 17.84 4.99
C MET A 127 6.40 19.22 4.99
N LYS A 128 7.09 19.60 6.09
CA LYS A 128 7.84 20.86 6.16
C LYS A 128 8.96 20.93 5.13
N VAL A 129 9.74 19.87 4.98
CA VAL A 129 10.80 19.80 3.95
C VAL A 129 10.22 19.94 2.55
N LEU A 130 9.09 19.30 2.26
CA LEU A 130 8.43 19.43 0.97
C LEU A 130 7.95 20.87 0.72
N ALA A 131 7.35 21.51 1.73
CA ALA A 131 6.93 22.90 1.64
C ALA A 131 8.10 23.84 1.33
N SER A 132 9.23 23.70 2.04
CA SER A 132 10.43 24.51 1.78
C SER A 132 10.98 24.31 0.36
N ARG A 133 10.95 23.09 -0.17
CA ARG A 133 11.36 22.83 -1.56
C ARG A 133 10.42 23.47 -2.58
N ILE A 134 9.11 23.52 -2.29
CA ILE A 134 8.15 24.22 -3.15
C ILE A 134 8.43 25.72 -3.16
N GLU A 135 8.69 26.31 -1.99
CA GLU A 135 9.06 27.73 -1.88
C GLU A 135 10.35 28.05 -2.65
N GLU A 136 11.38 27.21 -2.52
CA GLU A 136 12.65 27.36 -3.25
C GLU A 136 12.45 27.29 -4.78
N VAL A 137 11.68 26.30 -5.25
CA VAL A 137 11.37 26.16 -6.68
C VAL A 137 10.54 27.35 -7.17
N ALA A 138 9.58 27.83 -6.37
CA ALA A 138 8.78 29.01 -6.72
C ALA A 138 9.65 30.26 -6.87
N LEU A 139 10.62 30.47 -5.96
CA LEU A 139 11.58 31.58 -6.06
C LEU A 139 12.46 31.46 -7.31
N SER A 140 12.96 30.26 -7.62
CA SER A 140 13.75 30.01 -8.83
C SER A 140 12.96 30.31 -10.10
N VAL A 141 11.71 29.85 -10.16
CA VAL A 141 10.82 30.09 -11.31
C VAL A 141 10.56 31.58 -11.49
N GLU A 142 10.29 32.32 -10.41
CA GLU A 142 10.06 33.76 -10.53
C GLU A 142 11.32 34.50 -11.01
N SER A 143 12.50 34.12 -10.51
CA SER A 143 13.77 34.67 -10.99
C SER A 143 14.02 34.37 -12.48
N GLU A 144 13.73 33.15 -12.93
CA GLU A 144 13.82 32.78 -14.35
C GLU A 144 12.85 33.60 -15.21
N ARG A 145 11.62 33.84 -14.71
CA ARG A 145 10.62 34.65 -15.43
C ARG A 145 11.06 36.11 -15.58
N GLU A 146 11.62 36.70 -14.53
CA GLU A 146 12.15 38.06 -14.58
C GLU A 146 13.32 38.17 -15.56
N SER A 147 14.29 37.24 -15.48
CA SER A 147 15.43 37.19 -16.40
C SER A 147 15.00 37.03 -17.86
N ASN A 148 14.03 36.16 -18.12
CA ASN A 148 13.50 35.96 -19.47
C ASN A 148 12.76 37.20 -19.99
N ALA A 149 11.99 37.88 -19.14
CA ALA A 149 11.32 39.13 -19.50
C ALA A 149 12.32 40.24 -19.90
N GLU A 150 13.43 40.35 -19.17
CA GLU A 150 14.52 41.26 -19.54
C GLU A 150 15.16 40.88 -20.88
N ALA A 151 15.46 39.59 -21.09
CA ALA A 151 16.07 39.09 -22.31
C ALA A 151 15.20 39.37 -23.54
N ILE A 152 13.88 39.15 -23.43
CA ILE A 152 12.91 39.48 -24.47
C ILE A 152 12.90 40.98 -24.75
N THR A 153 12.95 41.82 -23.73
CA THR A 153 12.98 43.28 -23.89
C THR A 153 14.25 43.74 -24.61
N LYS A 154 15.41 43.20 -24.24
CA LYS A 154 16.69 43.47 -24.91
C LYS A 154 16.67 43.00 -26.36
N ALA A 155 16.14 41.81 -26.63
CA ALA A 155 16.00 41.27 -27.98
C ALA A 155 15.11 42.15 -28.88
N LYS A 156 13.97 42.64 -28.36
CA LYS A 156 13.09 43.57 -29.09
C LYS A 156 13.80 44.87 -29.44
N ARG A 157 14.53 45.48 -28.48
CA ARG A 157 15.31 46.70 -28.74
C ARG A 157 16.38 46.48 -29.81
N LEU A 158 17.07 45.33 -29.79
CA LEU A 158 18.03 44.98 -30.83
C LEU A 158 17.36 44.80 -32.21
N GLN A 159 16.19 44.17 -32.26
CA GLN A 159 15.42 44.03 -33.50
C GLN A 159 14.98 45.38 -34.07
N GLU A 160 14.55 46.31 -33.20
CA GLU A 160 14.19 47.67 -33.60
C GLU A 160 15.40 48.43 -34.15
N ALA A 161 16.53 48.42 -33.45
CA ALA A 161 17.76 49.05 -33.93
C ALA A 161 18.22 48.47 -35.28
N LEU A 162 18.19 47.15 -35.45
CA LEU A 162 18.54 46.52 -36.73
C LEU A 162 17.59 46.90 -37.87
N ARG A 163 16.31 47.15 -37.57
CA ARG A 163 15.35 47.67 -38.56
C ARG A 163 15.60 49.11 -38.93
N GLU A 164 16.09 49.95 -38.01
CA GLU A 164 16.44 51.34 -38.31
C GLU A 164 17.71 51.45 -39.18
N PHE A 165 18.60 50.45 -39.12
CA PHE A 165 19.81 50.38 -39.94
C PHE A 165 19.61 49.74 -41.33
N ALA A 166 18.50 49.04 -41.57
CA ALA A 166 18.19 48.34 -42.82
C ALA A 166 17.30 49.18 -43.75
#